data_AF-A0A0M4H6J7-F1
#
_entry.id   AF-A0A0M4H6J7-F1
#
_cell.length_a   1.000
_cell.length_b   1.000
_cell.length_c   1.000
_cell.angle_alpha   90.00
_cell.angle_beta   90.00
_cell.angle_gamma   90.00
#
_symmetry.space_group_name_H-M   'P 1'
#
loop_
_entity.id
_entity.type
_entity.pdbx_description
1 polymer ?
#
loop_
_entity_poly.entity_id
_entity_poly.type
_entity_poly.pdbx_seq_one_letter_code
_entity_poly.pdbx_strand_id
1 'polypeptide(L)'
;MTIDLAQFKDAEAWEYGDACRQAYWSRFGTTTDAAFFGPTNGALSPWPGHAENFCPVFLPDSTIIATSGMSSPWGPDDWDEYGDTGEGLEYYLDSPRLAGAGMEEIRQSWELALIMSVVSHFAGQDYRPTFDFYDCLTLRTRPVEALEDWVDDEGLLCLLLGAASGVREDRIEMFGDPEAVRLIALTPIHPDEMEWARRNDDRGALGRVLTASPYRNQIRPDRPSLLPELEASVS
;
A
#
# COMPACT_ATOMS: atom_id res chain seq x y z
N MET A 1 3.00 -21.60 2.45
CA MET A 1 2.14 -22.20 3.51
C MET A 1 0.74 -21.73 3.21
N THR A 2 -0.24 -22.63 3.08
CA THR A 2 -1.63 -22.22 2.85
C THR A 2 -2.29 -22.01 4.20
N ILE A 3 -2.79 -20.80 4.47
CA ILE A 3 -3.51 -20.48 5.70
C ILE A 3 -4.96 -20.95 5.52
N ASP A 4 -5.41 -21.87 6.39
CA ASP A 4 -6.80 -22.31 6.43
C ASP A 4 -7.63 -21.29 7.22
N LEU A 5 -8.43 -20.46 6.53
CA LEU A 5 -9.27 -19.45 7.18
C LEU A 5 -10.40 -20.07 8.02
N ALA A 6 -10.77 -21.33 7.78
CA ALA A 6 -11.85 -21.99 8.53
C ALA A 6 -11.52 -22.17 10.02
N GLN A 7 -10.23 -22.17 10.38
CA GLN A 7 -9.79 -22.26 11.78
C GLN A 7 -10.01 -20.95 12.56
N PHE A 8 -10.22 -19.83 11.86
CA PHE A 8 -10.43 -18.50 12.46
C PHE A 8 -11.91 -18.11 12.56
N LYS A 9 -12.83 -19.03 12.27
CA LYS A 9 -14.28 -18.77 12.32
C LYS A 9 -14.79 -18.34 13.71
N ASP A 10 -14.07 -18.72 14.77
CA ASP A 10 -14.38 -18.43 16.17
C ASP A 10 -13.32 -17.50 16.80
N ALA A 11 -12.41 -16.94 15.99
CA ALA A 11 -11.34 -16.06 16.43
C ALA A 11 -11.86 -14.64 16.66
N GLU A 12 -11.08 -13.82 17.36
CA GLU A 12 -11.38 -12.39 17.45
C GLU A 12 -11.32 -11.76 16.05
N ALA A 13 -12.15 -10.75 15.78
CA ALA A 13 -12.29 -10.18 14.43
C ALA A 13 -10.96 -9.65 13.85
N TRP A 14 -10.11 -9.11 14.72
CA TRP A 14 -8.76 -8.65 14.35
C TRP A 14 -7.82 -9.82 13.97
N GLU A 15 -7.94 -10.99 14.63
CA GLU A 15 -7.17 -12.19 14.30
C GLU A 15 -7.60 -12.76 12.95
N TYR A 16 -8.91 -12.78 12.68
CA TYR A 16 -9.44 -13.17 11.39
C TYR A 16 -8.98 -12.22 10.27
N GLY A 17 -9.04 -10.91 10.52
CA GLY A 17 -8.55 -9.90 9.58
C GLY A 17 -7.07 -10.07 9.25
N ASP A 18 -6.22 -10.31 10.27
CA ASP A 18 -4.79 -10.59 10.06
C ASP A 18 -4.58 -11.86 9.26
N ALA A 19 -5.30 -12.94 9.58
CA ALA A 19 -5.24 -14.20 8.83
C ALA A 19 -5.63 -14.01 7.36
N CYS A 20 -6.64 -13.20 7.04
CA CYS A 20 -7.02 -12.88 5.67
C CYS A 20 -5.89 -12.15 4.91
N ARG A 21 -5.27 -11.14 5.54
CA ARG A 21 -4.14 -10.41 4.97
C ARG A 21 -2.93 -11.31 4.74
N GLN A 22 -2.58 -12.14 5.73
CA GLN A 22 -1.49 -13.10 5.59
C GLN A 22 -1.79 -14.13 4.50
N ALA A 23 -3.02 -14.65 4.42
CA ALA A 23 -3.43 -15.62 3.42
C ALA A 23 -3.28 -15.03 2.02
N TYR A 24 -3.75 -13.79 1.83
CA TYR A 24 -3.59 -13.05 0.59
C TYR A 24 -2.12 -12.92 0.18
N TRP A 25 -1.26 -12.39 1.06
CA TRP A 25 0.15 -12.16 0.75
C TRP A 25 0.95 -13.45 0.53
N SER A 26 0.57 -14.54 1.22
CA SER A 26 1.21 -15.86 1.09
C SER A 26 1.04 -16.50 -0.31
N ARG A 27 0.11 -15.98 -1.13
CA ARG A 27 -0.06 -16.39 -2.54
C ARG A 27 1.09 -15.93 -3.42
N PHE A 28 1.79 -14.85 -3.03
CA PHE A 28 2.80 -14.19 -3.85
C PHE A 28 4.21 -14.34 -3.30
N GLY A 29 4.36 -14.44 -1.98
CA GLY A 29 5.67 -14.52 -1.33
C GLY A 29 5.63 -15.22 0.01
N THR A 30 6.76 -15.17 0.71
CA THR A 30 6.88 -15.68 2.08
C THR A 30 6.51 -14.57 3.06
N THR A 31 5.49 -14.82 3.89
CA THR A 31 5.09 -13.92 4.99
C THR A 31 5.90 -14.22 6.25
N THR A 32 5.84 -13.32 7.23
CA THR A 32 6.50 -13.45 8.54
C THR A 32 5.57 -12.95 9.63
N ASP A 33 5.66 -13.55 10.82
CA ASP A 33 4.94 -13.07 12.02
C ASP A 33 5.64 -11.86 12.66
N ALA A 34 6.82 -11.48 12.15
CA ALA A 34 7.54 -10.30 12.60
C ALA A 34 7.06 -9.03 11.87
N ALA A 35 6.78 -7.98 12.62
CA ALA A 35 6.39 -6.68 12.08
C ALA A 35 7.30 -5.56 12.61
N PHE A 36 7.34 -4.46 11.86
CA PHE A 36 7.78 -3.17 12.39
C PHE A 36 6.57 -2.42 12.94
N PHE A 37 6.79 -1.66 14.01
CA PHE A 37 5.71 -0.95 14.70
C PHE A 37 5.78 0.54 14.43
N GLY A 38 4.62 1.15 14.18
CA GLY A 38 4.45 2.59 14.19
C GLY A 38 4.68 3.21 15.57
N PRO A 39 4.80 4.54 15.63
CA PRO A 39 5.20 5.25 16.86
C PRO A 39 4.18 5.16 18.00
N THR A 40 2.92 4.88 17.71
CA THR A 40 1.86 4.88 18.74
C THR A 40 1.36 3.50 19.13
N ASN A 41 1.64 2.48 18.30
CA ASN A 41 1.28 1.06 18.43
C ASN A 41 0.55 0.67 19.73
N GLY A 42 -0.72 0.27 19.61
CA GLY A 42 -1.62 0.00 20.74
C GLY A 42 -2.75 1.03 20.81
N ALA A 43 -3.39 1.15 21.97
CA ALA A 43 -4.61 1.96 22.18
C ALA A 43 -4.51 3.46 21.80
N LEU A 44 -3.30 3.99 21.57
CA LEU A 44 -3.09 5.36 21.11
C LEU A 44 -3.00 5.49 19.58
N SER A 45 -3.11 4.38 18.87
CA SER A 45 -3.04 4.36 17.43
C SER A 45 -4.31 4.90 16.76
N PRO A 46 -4.17 5.77 15.75
CA PRO A 46 -5.27 6.20 14.89
C PRO A 46 -5.72 5.11 13.90
N TRP A 47 -5.03 3.96 13.79
CA TRP A 47 -5.45 2.86 12.93
C TRP A 47 -6.65 2.14 13.54
N PRO A 48 -7.63 1.70 12.74
CA PRO A 48 -8.55 0.65 13.16
C PRO A 48 -7.77 -0.57 13.66
N GLY A 49 -8.28 -1.25 14.67
CA GLY A 49 -7.57 -2.36 15.31
C GLY A 49 -6.45 -1.96 16.29
N HIS A 50 -6.12 -0.67 16.40
CA HIS A 50 -5.13 -0.14 17.34
C HIS A 50 -3.72 -0.75 17.20
N ALA A 51 -3.38 -1.36 16.07
CA ALA A 51 -2.08 -1.99 15.85
C ALA A 51 -1.44 -1.43 14.58
N GLU A 52 -0.34 -0.66 14.75
CA GLU A 52 0.37 -0.02 13.64
C GLU A 52 1.45 -0.94 13.07
N ASN A 53 1.06 -2.04 12.44
CA ASN A 53 2.03 -3.01 11.94
C ASN A 53 2.40 -2.78 10.49
N PHE A 54 3.69 -2.86 10.21
CA PHE A 54 4.26 -2.92 8.87
C PHE A 54 4.94 -4.27 8.69
N CYS A 55 4.34 -5.12 7.88
CA CYS A 55 4.68 -6.52 7.69
C CYS A 55 5.41 -6.74 6.36
N PRO A 56 6.65 -7.25 6.37
CA PRO A 56 7.34 -7.65 5.15
C PRO A 56 6.71 -8.89 4.50
N VAL A 57 6.72 -8.91 3.16
CA VAL A 57 6.42 -10.09 2.34
C VAL A 57 7.57 -10.27 1.36
N PHE A 58 8.28 -11.38 1.48
CA PHE A 58 9.49 -11.65 0.71
C PHE A 58 9.12 -12.36 -0.61
N LEU A 59 9.31 -11.67 -1.73
CA LEU A 59 9.14 -12.21 -3.08
C LEU A 59 10.51 -12.67 -3.63
N PRO A 60 10.55 -13.46 -4.71
CA PRO A 60 11.80 -13.89 -5.31
C PRO A 60 12.69 -12.75 -5.84
N ASP A 61 12.07 -11.66 -6.32
CA ASP A 61 12.72 -10.55 -7.02
C ASP A 61 12.47 -9.17 -6.37
N SER A 62 11.74 -9.13 -5.24
CA SER A 62 11.49 -7.92 -4.47
C SER A 62 11.07 -8.23 -3.04
N THR A 63 10.92 -7.19 -2.22
CA THR A 63 10.23 -7.28 -0.94
C THR A 63 9.10 -6.25 -0.91
N ILE A 64 7.92 -6.71 -0.51
CA ILE A 64 6.77 -5.86 -0.21
C ILE A 64 6.82 -5.49 1.26
N ILE A 65 6.50 -4.24 1.59
CA ILE A 65 6.18 -3.82 2.96
C ILE A 65 4.72 -3.39 2.93
N ALA A 66 3.86 -4.13 3.61
CA ALA A 66 2.43 -3.88 3.67
C ALA A 66 2.01 -3.49 5.09
N THR A 67 0.99 -2.66 5.23
CA THR A 67 0.33 -2.45 6.52
C THR A 67 -0.47 -3.70 6.89
N SER A 68 -0.60 -3.97 8.20
CA SER A 68 -1.54 -4.95 8.75
C SER A 68 -2.19 -4.35 9.99
N GLY A 69 -3.43 -3.89 9.84
CA GLY A 69 -4.17 -3.27 10.94
C GLY A 69 -5.23 -2.31 10.45
N MET A 70 -4.92 -1.51 9.43
CA MET A 70 -5.81 -0.48 8.87
C MET A 70 -7.19 -1.04 8.48
N SER A 71 -7.23 -2.28 8.01
CA SER A 71 -8.46 -3.00 7.65
C SER A 71 -9.01 -3.91 8.77
N SER A 72 -8.77 -3.59 10.04
CA SER A 72 -9.20 -4.44 11.17
C SER A 72 -10.42 -3.87 11.90
N PRO A 73 -11.46 -4.67 12.14
CA PRO A 73 -12.57 -4.32 13.03
C PRO A 73 -12.16 -4.24 14.50
N TRP A 74 -12.83 -3.40 15.28
CA TRP A 74 -12.66 -3.37 16.75
C TRP A 74 -13.93 -3.15 17.57
N GLY A 75 -15.07 -2.83 16.95
CA GLY A 75 -16.32 -2.61 17.68
C GLY A 75 -16.96 -3.94 18.12
N PRO A 76 -17.09 -4.23 19.44
CA PRO A 76 -17.87 -5.39 19.89
C PRO A 76 -19.37 -5.29 19.53
N ASP A 77 -19.84 -4.07 19.24
CA ASP A 77 -21.23 -3.74 18.90
C ASP A 77 -21.46 -3.48 17.40
N ASP A 78 -20.39 -3.46 16.58
CA ASP A 78 -20.44 -3.12 15.15
C ASP A 78 -20.39 -4.35 14.22
N TRP A 79 -20.64 -5.54 14.79
CA TRP A 79 -20.91 -6.75 14.02
C TRP A 79 -22.28 -6.66 13.35
N ASP A 80 -22.34 -6.03 12.19
CA ASP A 80 -23.42 -6.31 11.25
C ASP A 80 -23.21 -7.71 10.61
N GLU A 81 -24.20 -8.17 9.85
CA GLU A 81 -24.18 -9.49 9.19
C GLU A 81 -23.08 -9.60 8.10
N TYR A 82 -22.30 -8.52 7.88
CA TYR A 82 -21.29 -8.37 6.83
C TYR A 82 -19.87 -8.10 7.35
N GLY A 83 -19.71 -7.78 8.64
CA GLY A 83 -18.43 -7.54 9.31
C GLY A 83 -17.86 -6.14 9.05
N ASP A 84 -17.30 -5.51 10.09
CA ASP A 84 -16.56 -4.25 9.99
C ASP A 84 -15.14 -4.51 9.43
N THR A 85 -14.74 -3.79 8.39
CA THR A 85 -13.41 -3.93 7.77
C THR A 85 -12.44 -2.84 8.21
N GLY A 86 -12.71 -2.12 9.30
CA GLY A 86 -11.96 -0.93 9.67
C GLY A 86 -12.06 0.13 8.56
N GLU A 87 -10.91 0.67 8.10
CA GLU A 87 -10.93 1.61 6.98
C GLU A 87 -11.20 0.94 5.63
N GLY A 88 -11.22 -0.40 5.56
CA GLY A 88 -11.30 -1.12 4.30
C GLY A 88 -10.14 -0.80 3.35
N LEU A 89 -9.00 -0.33 3.88
CA LEU A 89 -7.78 -0.01 3.14
C LEU A 89 -6.59 -0.72 3.78
N GLU A 90 -5.65 -1.16 2.96
CA GLU A 90 -4.28 -1.46 3.38
C GLU A 90 -3.32 -0.84 2.37
N TYR A 91 -2.20 -0.34 2.84
CA TYR A 91 -1.18 0.32 2.03
C TYR A 91 0.02 -0.59 1.87
N TYR A 92 0.68 -0.50 0.72
CA TYR A 92 1.92 -1.24 0.51
C TYR A 92 2.88 -0.54 -0.43
N LEU A 93 4.13 -0.96 -0.36
CA LEU A 93 5.15 -0.69 -1.38
C LEU A 93 5.80 -2.00 -1.81
N ASP A 94 6.33 -2.03 -3.02
CA ASP A 94 7.04 -3.18 -3.60
C ASP A 94 8.42 -2.72 -4.07
N SER A 95 9.49 -3.18 -3.42
CA SER A 95 10.86 -2.71 -3.70
C SER A 95 11.77 -3.86 -4.14
N PRO A 96 12.16 -3.90 -5.44
CA PRO A 96 13.20 -4.82 -5.94
C PRO A 96 14.56 -4.64 -5.26
N ARG A 97 14.86 -3.43 -4.76
CA ARG A 97 16.10 -3.11 -4.04
C ARG A 97 16.23 -3.93 -2.74
N LEU A 98 15.10 -4.31 -2.16
CA LEU A 98 15.02 -5.11 -0.93
C LEU A 98 14.89 -6.61 -1.22
N ALA A 99 15.07 -7.07 -2.46
CA ALA A 99 15.07 -8.49 -2.78
C ALA A 99 16.14 -9.25 -1.98
N GLY A 100 15.72 -10.26 -1.21
CA GLY A 100 16.59 -11.04 -0.34
C GLY A 100 17.08 -10.32 0.93
N ALA A 101 16.60 -9.11 1.20
CA ALA A 101 16.94 -8.37 2.41
C ALA A 101 16.34 -9.03 3.66
N GLY A 102 17.08 -9.03 4.76
CA GLY A 102 16.59 -9.44 6.08
C GLY A 102 15.89 -8.33 6.85
N MET A 103 15.28 -8.67 7.98
CA MET A 103 14.57 -7.71 8.84
C MET A 103 15.42 -6.50 9.24
N GLU A 104 16.70 -6.69 9.54
CA GLU A 104 17.59 -5.59 9.96
C GLU A 104 17.87 -4.60 8.82
N GLU A 105 18.02 -5.08 7.58
CA GLU A 105 18.22 -4.24 6.41
C GLU A 105 16.93 -3.47 6.07
N ILE A 106 15.77 -4.12 6.21
CA ILE A 106 14.47 -3.45 6.03
C ILE A 106 14.25 -2.39 7.11
N ARG A 107 14.64 -2.66 8.37
CA ARG A 107 14.53 -1.70 9.49
C ARG A 107 15.26 -0.38 9.20
N GLN A 108 16.37 -0.45 8.47
CA GLN A 108 17.19 0.70 8.11
C GLN A 108 16.84 1.28 6.74
N SER A 109 15.86 0.69 6.05
CA SER A 109 15.49 1.08 4.69
C SER A 109 14.70 2.39 4.68
N TRP A 110 14.90 3.17 3.62
CA TRP A 110 14.11 4.36 3.40
C TRP A 110 12.68 4.03 2.95
N GLU A 111 12.46 2.85 2.36
CA GLU A 111 11.14 2.36 1.97
C GLU A 111 10.25 2.20 3.20
N LEU A 112 10.74 1.53 4.25
CA LEU A 112 10.01 1.42 5.50
C LEU A 112 9.68 2.81 6.08
N ALA A 113 10.66 3.71 6.14
CA ALA A 113 10.44 5.07 6.61
C ALA A 113 9.41 5.84 5.77
N LEU A 114 9.41 5.64 4.45
CA LEU A 114 8.48 6.27 3.51
C LEU A 114 7.04 5.81 3.77
N ILE A 115 6.77 4.49 3.77
CA ILE A 115 5.41 3.99 4.02
C ILE A 115 4.90 4.39 5.41
N MET A 116 5.74 4.32 6.44
CA MET A 116 5.38 4.76 7.79
C MET A 116 4.96 6.24 7.80
N SER A 117 5.74 7.10 7.14
CA SER A 117 5.42 8.53 7.04
C SER A 117 4.14 8.79 6.25
N VAL A 118 3.93 8.08 5.14
CA VAL A 118 2.75 8.28 4.27
C VAL A 118 1.48 7.82 4.98
N VAL A 119 1.44 6.58 5.48
CA VAL A 119 0.26 5.99 6.11
C VAL A 119 -0.17 6.77 7.35
N SER A 120 0.76 7.35 8.10
CA SER A 120 0.45 8.21 9.25
C SER A 120 -0.43 9.43 8.89
N HIS A 121 -0.49 9.85 7.62
CA HIS A 121 -1.38 10.94 7.18
C HIS A 121 -2.81 10.47 6.87
N PHE A 122 -2.98 9.20 6.53
CA PHE A 122 -4.28 8.64 6.12
C PHE A 122 -5.00 7.94 7.25
N ALA A 123 -4.26 7.40 8.22
CA ALA A 123 -4.83 6.68 9.35
C ALA A 123 -5.84 7.53 10.15
N GLY A 124 -7.00 6.94 10.39
CA GLY A 124 -8.14 7.50 11.10
C GLY A 124 -8.92 8.55 10.32
N GLN A 125 -8.70 8.70 9.01
CA GLN A 125 -9.28 9.79 8.20
C GLN A 125 -10.38 9.34 7.22
N ASP A 126 -10.74 8.06 7.18
CA ASP A 126 -11.80 7.51 6.31
C ASP A 126 -11.62 7.85 4.81
N TYR A 127 -10.46 7.48 4.25
CA TYR A 127 -10.14 7.78 2.84
C TYR A 127 -10.76 6.82 1.83
N ARG A 128 -11.39 5.73 2.27
CA ARG A 128 -11.93 4.70 1.37
C ARG A 128 -12.89 5.26 0.31
N PRO A 129 -13.88 6.13 0.64
CA PRO A 129 -14.75 6.73 -0.37
C PRO A 129 -14.00 7.57 -1.41
N THR A 130 -12.91 8.22 -1.00
CA THR A 130 -12.09 9.04 -1.91
C THR A 130 -11.34 8.17 -2.92
N PHE A 131 -10.77 7.05 -2.47
CA PHE A 131 -10.16 6.08 -3.38
C PHE A 131 -11.19 5.44 -4.31
N ASP A 132 -12.37 5.07 -3.80
CA ASP A 132 -13.41 4.46 -4.63
C ASP A 132 -13.95 5.42 -5.72
N PHE A 133 -13.88 6.74 -5.49
CA PHE A 133 -14.26 7.72 -6.50
C PHE A 133 -13.16 7.99 -7.54
N TYR A 134 -11.90 8.16 -7.10
CA TYR A 134 -10.82 8.62 -7.97
C TYR A 134 -9.90 7.53 -8.53
N ASP A 135 -9.98 6.32 -7.96
CA ASP A 135 -9.06 5.19 -8.11
C ASP A 135 -7.61 5.45 -7.71
N CYS A 136 -7.01 6.51 -8.24
CA CYS A 136 -5.66 6.93 -7.97
C CYS A 136 -5.63 8.33 -7.35
N LEU A 137 -4.86 8.47 -6.27
CA LEU A 137 -4.59 9.76 -5.63
C LEU A 137 -3.11 10.14 -5.78
N THR A 138 -2.82 11.42 -5.62
CA THR A 138 -1.44 11.94 -5.61
C THR A 138 -1.15 12.57 -4.27
N LEU A 139 0.03 12.31 -3.71
CA LEU A 139 0.49 12.89 -2.46
C LEU A 139 1.88 13.50 -2.64
N ARG A 140 2.11 14.67 -2.02
CA ARG A 140 3.45 15.21 -1.82
C ARG A 140 3.94 14.85 -0.43
N THR A 141 5.17 14.37 -0.33
CA THR A 141 5.83 14.02 0.93
C THR A 141 7.25 14.57 0.97
N ARG A 142 7.90 14.44 2.11
CA ARG A 142 9.30 14.84 2.28
C ARG A 142 10.19 14.05 1.31
N PRO A 143 11.27 14.67 0.81
CA PRO A 143 12.21 13.99 -0.06
C PRO A 143 12.87 12.82 0.66
N VAL A 144 13.22 11.81 -0.12
CA VAL A 144 14.06 10.69 0.31
C VAL A 144 15.36 10.79 -0.47
N GLU A 145 16.50 10.62 0.20
CA GLU A 145 17.83 10.75 -0.41
C GLU A 145 17.99 9.92 -1.69
N ALA A 146 17.45 8.69 -1.70
CA ALA A 146 17.50 7.81 -2.87
C ALA A 146 16.67 8.29 -4.08
N LEU A 147 15.85 9.32 -3.93
CA LEU A 147 14.95 9.89 -4.94
C LEU A 147 15.07 11.42 -4.98
N GLU A 148 16.24 11.97 -4.64
CA GLU A 148 16.46 13.42 -4.60
C GLU A 148 16.26 14.10 -5.96
N ASP A 149 16.57 13.41 -7.05
CA ASP A 149 16.36 13.91 -8.42
C ASP A 149 14.89 13.87 -8.86
N TRP A 150 13.99 13.31 -8.04
CA TRP A 150 12.56 13.15 -8.35
C TRP A 150 11.68 14.12 -7.56
N VAL A 151 12.29 15.08 -6.87
CA VAL A 151 11.55 16.12 -6.14
C VAL A 151 11.02 17.16 -7.12
N ASP A 152 9.84 17.71 -6.81
CA ASP A 152 9.28 18.81 -7.57
C ASP A 152 9.99 20.15 -7.28
N ASP A 153 9.51 21.23 -7.91
CA ASP A 153 10.07 22.58 -7.74
C ASP A 153 10.00 23.10 -6.29
N GLU A 154 9.18 22.49 -5.43
CA GLU A 154 9.08 22.79 -4.00
C GLU A 154 9.99 21.89 -3.14
N GLY A 155 10.75 20.99 -3.75
CA GLY A 155 11.63 20.04 -3.08
C GLY A 155 10.86 18.88 -2.44
N LEU A 156 9.64 18.58 -2.91
CA LEU A 156 8.79 17.52 -2.38
C LEU A 156 8.77 16.30 -3.31
N LEU A 157 8.81 15.11 -2.72
CA LEU A 157 8.62 13.87 -3.46
C LEU A 157 7.14 13.66 -3.77
N CYS A 158 6.82 13.39 -5.03
CA CYS A 158 5.46 13.05 -5.45
C CYS A 158 5.24 11.54 -5.48
N LEU A 159 4.11 11.09 -4.94
CA LEU A 159 3.66 9.71 -4.96
C LEU A 159 2.34 9.61 -5.72
N LEU A 160 2.19 8.56 -6.52
CA LEU A 160 0.90 8.04 -6.95
C LEU A 160 0.46 6.92 -6.00
N LEU A 161 -0.79 6.97 -5.57
CA LEU A 161 -1.40 6.04 -4.64
C LEU A 161 -2.50 5.29 -5.35
N GLY A 162 -2.51 3.96 -5.26
CA GLY A 162 -3.60 3.11 -5.75
C GLY A 162 -3.43 2.59 -7.18
N ALA A 163 -2.27 2.80 -7.81
CA ALA A 163 -1.97 2.21 -9.11
C ALA A 163 -1.93 0.67 -9.02
N ALA A 164 -2.65 0.00 -9.92
CA ALA A 164 -2.71 -1.45 -9.97
C ALA A 164 -1.31 -2.05 -10.25
N SER A 165 -1.02 -3.19 -9.63
CA SER A 165 0.24 -3.91 -9.89
C SER A 165 0.26 -4.56 -11.28
N GLY A 166 -0.92 -4.94 -11.79
CA GLY A 166 -1.07 -5.72 -13.02
C GLY A 166 -0.55 -7.17 -12.91
N VAL A 167 -0.19 -7.64 -11.71
CA VAL A 167 0.26 -9.03 -11.43
C VAL A 167 -0.36 -9.63 -10.16
N ARG A 168 -0.99 -8.79 -9.34
CA ARG A 168 -1.70 -9.13 -8.10
C ARG A 168 -3.04 -8.42 -8.13
N GLU A 169 -4.05 -9.03 -7.54
CA GLU A 169 -5.31 -8.33 -7.30
C GLU A 169 -5.07 -7.09 -6.39
N ASP A 170 -5.98 -6.13 -6.43
CA ASP A 170 -5.94 -4.93 -5.60
C ASP A 170 -6.96 -4.98 -4.46
N ARG A 171 -7.51 -6.18 -4.19
CA ARG A 171 -8.51 -6.43 -3.18
C ARG A 171 -8.17 -7.65 -2.33
N ILE A 172 -8.51 -7.58 -1.04
CA ILE A 172 -8.50 -8.73 -0.13
C ILE A 172 -9.94 -9.01 0.27
N GLU A 173 -10.38 -10.24 0.02
CA GLU A 173 -11.67 -10.73 0.51
C GLU A 173 -11.60 -10.88 2.04
N MET A 174 -12.61 -10.36 2.72
CA MET A 174 -12.75 -10.47 4.16
C MET A 174 -14.24 -10.56 4.49
N PHE A 175 -14.60 -11.42 5.45
CA PHE A 175 -16.01 -11.64 5.86
C PHE A 175 -16.95 -12.05 4.72
N GLY A 176 -16.40 -12.65 3.65
CA GLY A 176 -17.14 -13.06 2.46
C GLY A 176 -17.44 -11.94 1.46
N ASP A 177 -16.98 -10.71 1.72
CA ASP A 177 -17.01 -9.62 0.74
C ASP A 177 -15.67 -9.54 -0.01
N PRO A 178 -15.63 -9.81 -1.34
CA PRO A 178 -14.42 -9.71 -2.15
C PRO A 178 -13.90 -8.28 -2.31
N GLU A 179 -14.71 -7.26 -2.03
CA GLU A 179 -14.35 -5.84 -2.13
C GLU A 179 -14.04 -5.19 -0.77
N ALA A 180 -14.05 -6.00 0.29
CA ALA A 180 -13.88 -5.58 1.68
C ALA A 180 -12.68 -4.64 1.86
N VAL A 181 -11.50 -5.08 1.41
CA VAL A 181 -10.26 -4.33 1.62
C VAL A 181 -9.62 -3.98 0.29
N ARG A 182 -9.33 -2.69 0.08
CA ARG A 182 -8.56 -2.20 -1.06
C ARG A 182 -7.08 -2.07 -0.72
N LEU A 183 -6.23 -2.56 -1.62
CA LEU A 183 -4.78 -2.43 -1.53
C LEU A 183 -4.30 -1.18 -2.27
N ILE A 184 -3.72 -0.24 -1.54
CA ILE A 184 -3.21 1.03 -2.06
C ILE A 184 -1.69 0.95 -2.20
N ALA A 185 -1.22 0.76 -3.42
CA ALA A 185 0.20 0.81 -3.73
C ALA A 185 0.72 2.25 -3.60
N LEU A 186 1.89 2.44 -2.99
CA LEU A 186 2.61 3.70 -2.93
C LEU A 186 3.75 3.67 -3.96
N THR A 187 3.64 4.47 -5.02
CA THR A 187 4.66 4.51 -6.08
C THR A 187 5.17 5.93 -6.30
N PRO A 188 6.47 6.20 -6.08
CA PRO A 188 7.08 7.46 -6.49
C PRO A 188 6.93 7.71 -7.99
N ILE A 189 6.62 8.96 -8.33
CA ILE A 189 6.48 9.44 -9.70
C ILE A 189 7.43 10.59 -9.97
N HIS A 190 7.88 10.71 -11.21
CA HIS A 190 8.72 11.83 -11.62
C HIS A 190 7.91 13.14 -11.59
N PRO A 191 8.57 14.30 -11.36
CA PRO A 191 7.89 15.60 -11.32
C PRO A 191 7.12 15.93 -12.60
N ASP A 192 7.64 15.52 -13.77
CA ASP A 192 7.02 15.76 -15.07
C ASP A 192 5.76 14.89 -15.28
N GLU A 193 5.75 13.66 -14.77
CA GLU A 193 4.58 12.78 -14.72
C GLU A 193 3.47 13.38 -13.84
N MET A 194 3.84 13.94 -12.69
CA MET A 194 2.91 14.63 -11.79
C MET A 194 2.32 15.88 -12.46
N GLU A 195 3.16 16.69 -13.10
CA GLU A 195 2.70 17.89 -13.82
C GLU A 195 1.78 17.51 -14.99
N TRP A 196 2.10 16.44 -15.72
CA TRP A 196 1.22 15.89 -16.75
C TRP A 196 -0.14 15.47 -16.17
N ALA A 197 -0.16 14.71 -15.07
CA ALA A 197 -1.40 14.25 -14.45
C ALA A 197 -2.25 15.42 -13.95
N ARG A 198 -1.61 16.45 -13.40
CA ARG A 198 -2.27 17.69 -12.96
C ARG A 198 -2.87 18.47 -14.11
N ARG A 199 -2.13 18.64 -15.22
CA ARG A 199 -2.58 19.38 -16.41
C ARG A 199 -3.77 18.72 -17.11
N ASN A 200 -3.79 17.39 -17.15
CA ASN A 200 -4.85 16.63 -17.83
C ASN A 200 -5.99 16.20 -16.88
N ASP A 201 -5.83 16.42 -15.56
CA ASP A 201 -6.70 15.91 -14.50
C ASP A 201 -6.99 14.39 -14.61
N ASP A 202 -5.96 13.62 -15.02
CA ASP A 202 -6.08 12.18 -15.29
C ASP A 202 -5.01 11.37 -14.56
N ARG A 203 -5.16 11.26 -13.25
CA ARG A 203 -4.32 10.39 -12.40
C ARG A 203 -4.52 8.91 -12.74
N GLY A 204 -5.70 8.54 -13.23
CA GLY A 204 -6.01 7.18 -13.66
C GLY A 204 -5.20 6.76 -14.88
N ALA A 205 -5.01 7.64 -15.87
CA ALA A 205 -4.13 7.38 -17.01
C ALA A 205 -2.68 7.17 -16.56
N LEU A 206 -2.19 7.99 -15.63
CA LEU A 206 -0.87 7.78 -15.05
C LEU A 206 -0.76 6.40 -14.40
N GLY A 207 -1.77 6.01 -13.60
CA GLY A 207 -1.86 4.66 -13.04
C GLY A 207 -1.83 3.57 -14.10
N ARG A 208 -2.63 3.68 -15.16
CA ARG A 208 -2.69 2.70 -16.26
C ARG A 208 -1.37 2.59 -17.02
N VAL A 209 -0.72 3.71 -17.36
CA VAL A 209 0.57 3.73 -18.04
C VAL A 209 1.65 3.11 -17.15
N LEU A 210 1.65 3.46 -15.87
CA LEU A 210 2.56 2.88 -14.89
C LEU A 210 2.36 1.35 -14.80
N THR A 211 1.12 0.87 -14.65
CA THR A 211 0.78 -0.57 -14.62
C THR A 211 1.21 -1.31 -15.89
N ALA A 212 1.09 -0.67 -17.06
CA ALA A 212 1.48 -1.26 -18.34
C ALA A 212 3.00 -1.24 -18.58
N SER A 213 3.73 -0.40 -17.86
CA SER A 213 5.19 -0.31 -17.96
C SER A 213 5.89 -1.56 -17.40
N PRO A 214 7.15 -1.84 -17.76
CA PRO A 214 7.92 -2.94 -17.15
C PRO A 214 8.20 -2.73 -15.66
N TYR A 215 8.01 -1.51 -15.15
CA TYR A 215 8.26 -1.15 -13.75
C TYR A 215 7.02 -1.34 -12.87
N ARG A 216 5.82 -1.27 -13.47
CA ARG A 216 4.53 -1.41 -12.76
C ARG A 216 4.48 -0.44 -11.58
N ASN A 217 3.87 -0.83 -10.46
CA ASN A 217 3.82 -0.05 -9.24
C ASN A 217 5.03 -0.29 -8.29
N GLN A 218 6.11 -0.88 -8.79
CA GLN A 218 7.32 -1.08 -8.00
C GLN A 218 8.05 0.24 -7.77
N ILE A 219 8.63 0.37 -6.59
CA ILE A 219 9.51 1.48 -6.24
C ILE A 219 10.89 1.21 -6.84
N ARG A 220 11.20 1.92 -7.92
CA ARG A 220 12.43 1.75 -8.70
C ARG A 220 13.10 3.09 -8.95
N PRO A 221 14.12 3.47 -8.15
CA PRO A 221 14.87 4.71 -8.34
C PRO A 221 15.54 4.83 -9.71
N ASP A 222 15.77 3.69 -10.38
CA ASP A 222 16.34 3.59 -11.73
C ASP A 222 15.31 3.75 -12.86
N ARG A 223 14.02 3.91 -12.54
CA ARG A 223 12.95 4.05 -13.53
C ARG A 223 13.04 5.43 -14.23
N PRO A 224 13.06 5.48 -15.58
CA PRO A 224 12.95 6.73 -16.31
C PRO A 224 11.53 7.32 -16.18
N SER A 225 11.40 8.61 -16.45
CA SER A 225 10.09 9.23 -16.64
C SER A 225 9.32 8.53 -17.76
N LEU A 226 8.04 8.28 -17.51
CA LEU A 226 7.04 7.73 -18.43
C LEU A 226 6.27 8.84 -19.16
N LEU A 227 6.73 10.10 -19.09
CA LEU A 227 6.12 11.22 -19.82
C LEU A 227 5.91 10.91 -21.32
N PRO A 228 6.86 10.30 -22.06
CA PRO A 228 6.63 9.97 -23.47
C PRO A 228 5.42 9.05 -23.68
N GLU A 229 5.25 8.03 -22.84
CA GLU A 229 4.13 7.10 -22.87
C GLU A 229 2.82 7.79 -22.48
N LEU A 230 2.86 8.72 -21.52
CA LEU A 230 1.70 9.52 -21.10
C LEU A 230 1.21 10.44 -22.22
N GLU A 231 2.12 11.17 -22.88
CA GLU A 231 1.77 12.03 -24.03
C GLU A 231 1.20 11.21 -25.19
N ALA A 232 1.69 9.99 -25.40
CA ALA A 232 1.14 9.08 -26.40
C ALA A 232 -0.26 8.55 -26.04
N SER A 233 -0.62 8.51 -24.75
CA SER A 233 -1.91 7.97 -24.27
C SER A 233 -3.11 8.90 -24.50
N VAL A 234 -2.87 10.18 -24.72
CA VAL A 234 -3.89 11.22 -24.98
C VAL A 234 -3.99 11.63 -26.45
N SER A 235 -3.13 11.07 -27.31
CA SER A 235 -3.11 11.29 -28.76
C SER A 235 -4.04 10.33 -29.50
#